data_AF-A0A5J6GBI4-F1
#
_entry.id   AF-A0A5J6GBI4-F1
#
_cell.length_a   1.000
_cell.length_b   1.000
_cell.length_c   1.000
_cell.angle_alpha   90.00
_cell.angle_beta   90.00
_cell.angle_gamma   90.00
#
_symmetry.space_group_name_H-M   'P 1'
#
loop_
_entity.id
_entity.type
_entity.pdbx_description
1 polymer ?
#
loop_
_entity_poly.entity_id
_entity_poly.type
_entity_poly.pdbx_seq_one_letter_code
_entity_poly.pdbx_strand_id
1 'polypeptide(L)'
;MAVRLGRKPYIARRLGVPPRLRGSISGETCPDIFELSTGEFAFIGTDVTESLRHALPPGLACGQDQRIVVITRETLLRARSDIPDA
;
A
#
# COMPACT_ATOMS: atom_id res chain seq x y z
N MET A 1 11.07 28.22 -20.96
CA MET A 1 11.09 26.75 -20.80
C MET A 1 10.40 26.43 -19.48
N ALA A 2 9.09 26.18 -19.50
CA ALA A 2 8.37 25.80 -18.30
C ALA A 2 8.75 24.37 -17.94
N VAL A 3 9.57 24.20 -16.90
CA VAL A 3 9.78 22.91 -16.26
C VAL A 3 8.40 22.45 -15.81
N ARG A 4 7.85 21.42 -16.45
CA ARG A 4 6.75 20.66 -15.86
C ARG A 4 7.31 20.10 -14.56
N LEU A 5 7.05 20.77 -13.43
CA LEU A 5 7.14 20.09 -12.15
C LEU A 5 6.17 18.92 -12.27
N GLY A 6 6.71 17.72 -12.46
CA GLY A 6 5.92 16.49 -12.48
C GLY A 6 5.06 16.52 -11.23
N ARG A 7 3.73 16.53 -11.41
CA ARG A 7 2.81 16.55 -10.28
C ARG A 7 3.19 15.40 -9.35
N LYS A 8 3.46 15.71 -8.07
CA LYS A 8 3.63 14.67 -7.05
C LYS A 8 2.42 13.72 -7.09
N PRO A 9 2.63 12.41 -6.95
CA PRO A 9 1.52 11.47 -6.90
C PRO A 9 0.61 11.83 -5.73
N TYR A 10 -0.69 11.77 -5.96
CA TYR A 10 -1.72 11.95 -4.94
C TYR A 10 -2.62 10.72 -4.87
N ILE A 11 -3.30 10.52 -3.74
CA ILE A 11 -4.30 9.47 -3.57
C ILE A 11 -5.46 9.76 -4.52
N ALA A 12 -5.63 8.93 -5.56
CA ALA A 12 -6.74 9.05 -6.50
C ALA A 12 -8.02 8.45 -5.92
N ARG A 13 -7.92 7.23 -5.37
CA ARG A 13 -9.03 6.56 -4.68
C ARG A 13 -8.53 5.48 -3.72
N ARG A 14 -9.40 5.08 -2.80
CA ARG A 14 -9.23 3.87 -1.97
C ARG A 14 -9.63 2.63 -2.78
N LEU A 15 -8.95 1.52 -2.55
CA LEU A 15 -9.36 0.20 -3.03
C LEU A 15 -9.95 -0.61 -1.89
N GLY A 16 -11.12 -1.20 -2.11
CA GLY A 16 -11.91 -1.90 -1.12
C GLY A 16 -12.62 -0.97 -0.14
N VAL A 17 -12.96 -1.52 1.02
CA VAL A 17 -13.76 -0.81 2.05
C VAL A 17 -12.89 -0.23 3.16
N PRO A 18 -13.29 0.91 3.77
CA PRO A 18 -12.54 1.52 4.85
C PRO A 18 -12.40 0.62 6.08
N PRO A 19 -11.32 0.76 6.88
CA PRO A 19 -11.08 -0.07 8.05
C PRO A 19 -12.26 -0.23 9.00
N ARG A 20 -13.08 0.80 9.17
CA ARG A 20 -14.29 0.75 10.03
C ARG A 20 -15.28 -0.32 9.58
N LEU A 21 -15.39 -0.55 8.27
CA LEU A 21 -16.24 -1.61 7.69
C LEU A 21 -15.58 -3.00 7.73
N ARG A 22 -14.39 -3.10 8.34
CA ARG A 22 -13.62 -4.33 8.57
C ARG A 22 -13.27 -4.51 10.07
N GLY A 23 -14.04 -3.88 10.95
CA GLY A 23 -13.91 -4.07 12.41
C GLY A 23 -12.88 -3.17 13.10
N SER A 24 -12.29 -2.17 12.41
CA SER A 24 -11.46 -1.16 13.07
C SER A 24 -12.31 -0.22 13.92
N ILE A 25 -12.02 -0.14 15.22
CA ILE A 25 -12.74 0.72 16.17
C ILE A 25 -12.30 2.18 16.03
N SER A 26 -11.00 2.46 15.93
CA SER A 26 -10.49 3.82 15.73
C SER A 26 -10.60 4.27 14.26
N GLY A 27 -10.43 3.36 13.32
CA GLY A 27 -10.32 3.66 11.89
C GLY A 27 -8.98 4.26 11.47
N GLU A 28 -8.03 4.47 12.39
CA GLU A 28 -6.81 5.27 12.19
C GLU A 28 -5.52 4.44 12.04
N THR A 29 -5.48 3.22 12.58
CA THR A 29 -4.25 2.40 12.63
C THR A 29 -4.32 1.10 11.83
N CYS A 30 -5.33 0.94 10.98
CA CYS A 30 -5.54 -0.31 10.26
C CYS A 30 -4.99 -0.28 8.83
N PRO A 31 -4.59 -1.44 8.28
CA PRO A 31 -4.05 -1.51 6.93
C PRO A 31 -5.04 -1.07 5.87
N ASP A 32 -4.56 -0.40 4.82
CA ASP A 32 -5.36 0.24 3.77
C ASP A 32 -4.62 0.25 2.44
N ILE A 33 -5.36 0.37 1.33
CA ILE A 33 -4.79 0.33 -0.03
C ILE A 33 -5.39 1.48 -0.85
N PHE A 34 -4.53 2.19 -1.56
CA PHE A 34 -4.91 3.31 -2.41
C PHE A 34 -4.32 3.17 -3.81
N GLU A 35 -5.09 3.57 -4.82
CA GLU A 35 -4.58 3.84 -6.15
C GLU A 35 -4.12 5.30 -6.21
N LEU A 36 -2.94 5.53 -6.78
CA LEU A 36 -2.34 6.84 -6.95
C LEU A 36 -2.69 7.42 -8.32
N SER A 37 -2.57 8.74 -8.45
CA SER A 37 -2.81 9.45 -9.72
C SER A 37 -1.95 9.01 -10.89
N THR A 38 -0.89 8.24 -10.62
CA THR A 38 0.04 7.65 -11.60
C THR A 38 -0.38 6.25 -12.06
N GLY A 39 -1.41 5.66 -11.46
CA GLY A 39 -1.80 4.24 -11.66
C GLY A 39 -1.04 3.25 -10.77
N GLU A 40 -0.08 3.74 -9.96
CA GLU A 40 0.61 2.95 -8.95
C GLU A 40 -0.26 2.74 -7.70
N PHE A 41 0.16 1.84 -6.81
CA PHE A 41 -0.56 1.55 -5.56
C PHE A 41 0.26 1.93 -4.33
N ALA A 42 -0.40 2.49 -3.34
CA ALA A 42 0.15 2.74 -2.01
C ALA A 42 -0.50 1.82 -0.98
N PHE A 43 0.33 1.24 -0.11
CA PHE A 43 -0.09 0.35 0.97
C PHE A 43 0.22 0.99 2.31
N ILE A 44 -0.77 1.02 3.21
CA ILE A 44 -0.59 1.33 4.63
C ILE A 44 -0.67 0.00 5.39
N GLY A 45 0.30 -0.27 6.25
CA GLY A 45 0.39 -1.51 7.02
C GLY A 45 1.41 -1.41 8.14
N THR A 46 1.62 -2.51 8.86
CA THR A 46 2.64 -2.58 9.91
C THR A 46 4.02 -2.71 9.27
N ASP A 47 4.92 -1.77 9.55
CA ASP A 47 6.31 -1.86 9.09
C ASP A 47 7.03 -3.03 9.80
N VAL A 48 7.53 -3.98 9.01
CA VAL A 48 8.32 -5.14 9.47
C VAL A 48 9.67 -5.20 8.74
N THR A 49 10.10 -4.08 8.16
CA THR A 49 11.30 -4.00 7.32
C THR A 49 12.52 -4.58 8.02
N GLU A 50 12.78 -4.18 9.27
CA GLU A 50 13.97 -4.64 9.99
C GLU A 50 13.93 -6.15 10.29
N SER A 51 12.77 -6.65 10.70
CA SER A 51 12.58 -8.08 11.02
C SER A 51 12.74 -8.97 9.80
N LEU A 52 12.30 -8.51 8.61
CA LEU A 52 12.33 -9.31 7.39
C LEU A 52 13.54 -9.03 6.50
N ARG A 53 14.28 -7.93 6.70
CA ARG A 53 15.47 -7.57 5.90
C ARG A 53 16.47 -8.73 5.79
N HIS A 54 16.65 -9.50 6.85
CA HIS A 54 17.58 -10.64 6.91
C HIS A 54 16.95 -12.00 6.57
N ALA A 55 15.63 -12.04 6.40
CA ALA A 55 14.86 -13.26 6.11
C ALA A 55 14.33 -13.30 4.67
N LEU A 56 14.75 -12.35 3.82
CA LEU A 56 14.38 -12.34 2.40
C LEU A 56 14.96 -13.56 1.68
N PRO A 57 14.23 -14.13 0.70
CA PRO A 57 14.75 -15.19 -0.16
C PRO A 57 16.07 -14.79 -0.84
N PRO A 58 16.93 -15.78 -1.17
CA PRO A 58 18.17 -15.50 -1.89
C PRO A 58 17.93 -14.69 -3.17
N GLY A 59 18.74 -13.64 -3.37
CA GLY A 59 18.62 -12.75 -4.53
C GLY A 59 17.63 -11.59 -4.38
N LEU A 60 16.92 -11.48 -3.25
CA LEU A 60 16.05 -10.35 -2.94
C LEU A 60 16.67 -9.44 -1.87
N ALA A 61 16.45 -8.13 -2.03
CA ALA A 61 16.89 -7.12 -1.07
C ALA A 61 15.83 -6.03 -0.93
N CYS A 62 15.71 -5.46 0.27
CA CYS A 62 14.95 -4.24 0.51
C CYS A 62 15.93 -3.05 0.52
N GLY A 63 15.85 -2.21 -0.52
CA GLY A 63 16.66 -1.01 -0.69
C GLY A 63 16.40 0.07 0.38
N GLN A 64 17.15 1.17 0.31
CA GLN A 64 17.05 2.27 1.27
C GLN A 64 15.70 3.00 1.21
N ASP A 65 15.14 3.15 0.01
CA ASP A 65 13.85 3.80 -0.24
C ASP A 65 12.67 2.83 -0.25
N GLN A 66 12.87 1.61 0.25
CA GLN A 66 11.86 0.56 0.29
C GLN A 66 11.49 0.20 1.73
N ARG A 67 10.24 -0.22 1.91
CA ARG A 67 9.70 -0.72 3.16
C ARG A 67 8.97 -2.02 2.92
N ILE A 68 9.08 -2.95 3.86
CA ILE A 68 8.28 -4.17 3.90
C ILE A 68 7.17 -3.92 4.92
N VAL A 69 5.93 -3.87 4.44
CA VAL A 69 4.75 -3.67 5.27
C VAL A 69 3.85 -4.90 5.27
N VAL A 70 3.24 -5.20 6.41
CA VAL A 70 2.21 -6.23 6.54
C VAL A 70 0.83 -5.61 6.42
N ILE A 71 0.04 -6.15 5.51
CA ILE A 71 -1.40 -5.92 5.41
C ILE A 71 -2.15 -7.22 5.75
N THR A 72 -3.40 -7.12 6.21
CA THR A 72 -4.19 -8.33 6.45
C THR A 72 -4.70 -8.92 5.14
N ARG A 73 -4.93 -10.25 5.15
CA ARG A 73 -5.59 -10.95 4.04
C ARG A 73 -6.94 -10.32 3.68
N GLU A 74 -7.72 -9.94 4.69
CA GLU A 74 -9.02 -9.30 4.46
C GLU A 74 -8.88 -7.97 3.71
N THR A 75 -7.94 -7.10 4.08
CA THR A 75 -7.69 -5.84 3.36
C THR A 75 -7.44 -6.10 1.87
N LEU A 76 -6.56 -7.06 1.56
CA LEU A 76 -6.21 -7.36 0.18
C LEU A 76 -7.39 -7.97 -0.60
N LEU A 77 -8.14 -8.89 0.00
CA LEU A 77 -9.30 -9.51 -0.65
C LEU A 77 -10.42 -8.50 -0.95
N ARG A 78 -10.63 -7.52 -0.07
CA ARG A 78 -11.60 -6.45 -0.29
C ARG A 78 -11.17 -5.48 -1.39
N ALA A 79 -9.86 -5.25 -1.56
CA ALA A 79 -9.34 -4.42 -2.64
C ALA A 79 -9.42 -5.11 -4.02
N ARG A 80 -9.38 -6.45 -4.06
CA ARG A 80 -9.38 -7.23 -5.31
C ARG A 80 -10.49 -6.85 -6.28
N SER A 81 -11.72 -6.58 -5.79
CA SER A 81 -12.86 -6.23 -6.66
C SER A 81 -12.67 -4.93 -7.44
N ASP A 82 -11.79 -4.06 -6.96
CA ASP A 82 -11.60 -2.71 -7.49
C ASP A 82 -10.37 -2.62 -8.40
N ILE A 83 -9.58 -3.69 -8.44
CA ILE A 83 -8.42 -3.86 -9.31
C ILE A 83 -8.93 -4.62 -10.54
N PRO A 84 -8.93 -4.01 -11.74
CA PRO A 84 -9.33 -4.69 -12.96
C PRO A 84 -8.49 -5.96 -13.17
N ASP A 85 -9.14 -7.07 -13.53
CA ASP A 85 -8.44 -8.14 -14.24
C ASP A 85 -8.02 -7.60 -15.62
N ALA A 86 -6.83 -8.01 -16.08
CA ALA A 86 -6.16 -7.50 -17.29
C ALA A 86 -7.07 -7.36 -18.53
#